data_AF-A0A7K5CSN2-F1
#
_entry.id   AF-A0A7K5CSN2-F1
#
_cell.length_a   1.000
_cell.length_b   1.000
_cell.length_c   1.000
_cell.angle_alpha   90.00
_cell.angle_beta   90.00
_cell.angle_gamma   90.00
#
_symmetry.space_group_name_H-M   'P 1'
#
loop_
_entity.id
_entity.type
_entity.pdbx_description
1 polymer ?
#
loop_
_entity_poly.entity_id
_entity_poly.type
_entity_poly.pdbx_seq_one_letter_code
_entity_poly.pdbx_strand_id
1 'polypeptide(L)'
;MPNFSGNWKMKSSENFEELLKALGVNMMLRKIAVAAAAKPAVEIRQDGESFYIRTSTPVRTTEIRFRVGEEFEEQTVDGRPCKVGT
;
A
#
# COMPACT_ATOMS: atom_id res chain seq x y z
N MET A 1 -9.00 -15.00 -12.21
CA MET A 1 -8.27 -13.74 -12.01
C MET A 1 -6.90 -13.84 -12.68
N PRO A 2 -6.33 -12.71 -13.15
CA PRO A 2 -4.93 -12.67 -13.58
C PRO A 2 -3.98 -13.13 -12.46
N ASN A 3 -2.78 -13.58 -12.83
CA ASN A 3 -1.72 -13.86 -11.88
C ASN A 3 -0.89 -12.58 -11.64
N PHE A 4 -0.97 -12.03 -10.44
CA PHE A 4 -0.24 -10.84 -10.02
C PHE A 4 1.08 -11.16 -9.29
N SER A 5 1.39 -12.44 -9.09
CA SER A 5 2.56 -12.88 -8.33
C SER A 5 3.86 -12.35 -8.95
N GLY A 6 4.75 -11.84 -8.11
CA GLY A 6 6.04 -11.33 -8.56
C GLY A 6 6.63 -10.26 -7.67
N ASN A 7 7.78 -9.77 -8.09
CA ASN A 7 8.50 -8.67 -7.47
C ASN A 7 8.45 -7.44 -8.37
N TRP A 8 7.87 -6.36 -7.86
CA TRP A 8 7.59 -5.14 -8.60
C TRP A 8 8.43 -4.00 -8.04
N LYS A 9 8.97 -3.18 -8.94
CA LYS A 9 9.64 -1.93 -8.60
C LYS A 9 8.85 -0.78 -9.20
N MET A 10 8.59 0.25 -8.41
CA MET A 10 7.91 1.44 -8.91
C MET A 10 8.75 2.10 -10.02
N LYS A 11 8.11 2.34 -11.16
CA LYS A 11 8.72 3.01 -12.32
C LYS A 11 8.48 4.52 -12.31
N SER A 12 7.27 4.94 -11.98
CA SER A 12 6.85 6.33 -11.89
C SER A 12 5.80 6.49 -10.78
N SER A 13 5.66 7.72 -10.29
CA SER A 13 4.65 8.12 -9.31
C SER A 13 4.13 9.51 -9.69
N GLU A 14 2.82 9.65 -9.79
CA GLU A 14 2.14 10.88 -10.17
C GLU A 14 1.07 11.20 -9.12
N ASN A 15 0.94 12.47 -8.72
CA ASN A 15 -0.07 12.96 -7.77
C ASN A 15 -0.09 12.32 -6.36
N PHE A 16 0.98 11.62 -5.94
CA PHE A 16 1.03 10.99 -4.62
C PHE A 16 0.91 12.01 -3.46
N GLU A 17 1.55 13.19 -3.57
CA GLU A 17 1.43 14.22 -2.53
C GLU A 17 0.00 14.79 -2.43
N GLU A 18 -0.66 15.02 -3.57
CA GLU A 18 -2.03 15.53 -3.59
C GLU A 18 -3.03 14.51 -3.02
N LEU A 19 -2.80 13.20 -3.23
CA LEU A 19 -3.56 12.14 -2.56
C LEU A 19 -3.43 12.26 -1.04
N LEU A 20 -2.20 12.37 -0.51
CA LEU A 20 -1.99 12.49 0.94
C LEU A 20 -2.63 13.75 1.51
N LYS A 21 -2.63 14.85 0.74
CA LYS A 21 -3.29 16.11 1.13
C LYS A 21 -4.81 15.95 1.18
N ALA A 22 -5.41 15.28 0.19
CA ALA A 22 -6.84 14.98 0.18
C ALA A 22 -7.25 14.06 1.35
N LEU A 23 -6.35 13.18 1.80
CA LEU A 23 -6.53 12.33 2.99
C LEU A 23 -6.33 13.10 4.32
N GLY A 24 -6.05 14.41 4.29
CA GLY A 24 -5.89 15.23 5.48
C GLY A 24 -4.51 15.14 6.15
N VAL A 25 -3.53 14.49 5.53
CA VAL A 25 -2.16 14.39 6.06
C VAL A 25 -1.52 15.78 6.05
N ASN A 26 -0.94 16.23 7.17
CA ASN A 26 -0.32 17.56 7.26
C ASN A 26 0.93 17.70 6.35
N MET A 27 1.29 18.93 6.00
CA MET A 27 2.35 19.21 5.01
C MET A 27 3.71 18.59 5.37
N MET A 28 4.08 18.59 6.65
CA MET A 28 5.36 18.02 7.09
C MET A 28 5.40 16.51 6.87
N LEU A 29 4.34 15.80 7.29
CA LEU A 29 4.22 14.36 7.11
C LEU A 29 4.15 13.97 5.63
N ARG A 30 3.49 14.78 4.77
CA ARG A 30 3.46 14.53 3.32
C ARG A 30 4.85 14.57 2.69
N LYS A 31 5.65 15.59 3.00
CA LYS A 31 7.01 15.71 2.46
C LYS A 31 7.89 14.51 2.86
N ILE A 32 7.78 14.09 4.12
CA ILE A 32 8.47 12.89 4.62
C ILE A 32 7.98 11.66 3.86
N ALA A 33 6.66 11.47 3.71
CA ALA A 33 6.09 10.33 3.01
C ALA A 33 6.50 10.26 1.53
N VAL A 34 6.50 11.39 0.82
CA VAL A 34 6.96 11.46 -0.58
C VAL A 34 8.43 11.08 -0.69
N ALA A 35 9.29 11.59 0.20
CA ALA A 35 10.71 11.24 0.20
C ALA A 35 10.96 9.77 0.58
N ALA A 36 10.23 9.27 1.57
CA ALA A 36 10.35 7.92 2.11
C ALA A 36 9.78 6.85 1.18
N ALA A 37 8.66 7.13 0.53
CA ALA A 37 7.91 6.20 -0.31
C ALA A 37 8.10 6.48 -1.81
N ALA A 38 9.17 7.20 -2.19
CA ALA A 38 9.41 7.55 -3.59
C ALA A 38 9.59 6.33 -4.52
N LYS A 39 10.05 5.19 -3.99
CA LYS A 39 10.37 3.98 -4.77
C LYS A 39 10.15 2.70 -3.96
N PRO A 40 8.89 2.31 -3.66
CA PRO A 40 8.62 1.06 -2.97
C PRO A 40 8.98 -0.14 -3.86
N ALA A 41 9.45 -1.20 -3.21
CA ALA A 41 9.46 -2.54 -3.77
C ALA A 41 8.21 -3.28 -3.27
N VAL A 42 7.49 -3.94 -4.16
CA VAL A 42 6.26 -4.68 -3.84
C VAL A 42 6.46 -6.15 -4.19
N GLU A 43 6.27 -7.02 -3.22
CA GLU A 43 6.20 -8.47 -3.43
C GLU A 43 4.74 -8.90 -3.34
N ILE A 44 4.25 -9.62 -4.34
CA ILE A 44 2.91 -10.20 -4.37
C ILE A 44 3.05 -11.72 -4.44
N ARG A 45 2.36 -12.41 -3.54
CA ARG A 45 2.13 -13.86 -3.61
C ARG A 45 0.62 -14.10 -3.70
N GLN A 46 0.19 -14.82 -4.72
CA GLN A 46 -1.21 -15.11 -4.96
C GLN A 46 -1.43 -16.62 -5.05
N ASP A 47 -2.41 -17.12 -4.32
CA ASP A 47 -2.91 -18.49 -4.41
C ASP A 47 -4.43 -18.46 -4.57
N GLY A 48 -4.89 -18.61 -5.82
CA GLY A 48 -6.29 -18.41 -6.19
C GLY A 48 -6.78 -17.00 -5.82
N GLU A 49 -7.65 -16.95 -4.82
CA GLU A 49 -8.25 -15.72 -4.25
C GLU A 49 -7.51 -15.18 -3.02
N SER A 50 -6.51 -15.91 -2.52
CA SER A 50 -5.72 -15.51 -1.36
C SER A 50 -4.51 -14.69 -1.80
N PHE A 51 -4.32 -13.55 -1.16
CA PHE A 51 -3.24 -12.61 -1.47
C PHE A 51 -2.38 -12.36 -0.24
N TYR A 52 -1.07 -12.31 -0.48
CA TYR A 52 -0.11 -11.68 0.40
C TYR A 52 0.59 -10.57 -0.38
N ILE A 53 0.54 -9.34 0.14
CA ILE A 53 1.23 -8.19 -0.44
C ILE A 53 2.15 -7.60 0.61
N ARG A 54 3.43 -7.51 0.26
CA ARG A 54 4.45 -6.83 1.06
C ARG A 54 4.94 -5.60 0.32
N THR A 55 4.83 -4.45 0.94
CA THR A 55 5.33 -3.17 0.41
C THR A 55 6.50 -2.71 1.27
N SER A 56 7.68 -2.59 0.66
CA SER A 56 8.92 -2.21 1.35
C SER A 56 9.43 -0.87 0.84
N THR A 57 9.70 0.06 1.76
CA THR A 57 10.37 1.34 1.54
C THR A 57 11.56 1.47 2.49
N PRO A 58 12.51 2.41 2.30
CA PRO A 58 13.59 2.64 3.26
C PRO A 58 13.12 2.96 4.69
N VAL A 59 11.92 3.52 4.83
CA VAL A 59 11.41 3.99 6.14
C VAL A 59 10.43 3.01 6.78
N ARG A 60 9.64 2.30 5.98
CA ARG A 60 8.61 1.38 6.50
C ARG A 60 8.41 0.19 5.57
N THR A 61 8.20 -0.97 6.17
CA THR A 61 7.66 -2.15 5.48
C THR A 61 6.27 -2.44 6.03
N THR A 62 5.32 -2.71 5.16
CA THR A 62 3.95 -3.14 5.50
C THR A 62 3.64 -4.45 4.80
N GLU A 63 2.84 -5.28 5.46
CA GLU A 63 2.41 -6.58 4.96
C GLU A 63 0.91 -6.72 5.18
N ILE A 64 0.19 -7.15 4.15
CA ILE A 64 -1.24 -7.45 4.23
C ILE A 64 -1.51 -8.86 3.71
N ARG A 65 -2.49 -9.52 4.30
CA ARG A 65 -3.03 -10.80 3.86
C ARG A 65 -4.54 -10.67 3.79
N PHE A 66 -5.10 -11.01 2.65
CA PHE A 66 -6.55 -10.96 2.45
C PHE A 66 -7.00 -12.02 1.47
N ARG A 67 -8.30 -12.29 1.46
CA ARG A 67 -8.96 -13.10 0.45
C ARG A 67 -10.00 -12.25 -0.28
N VAL A 68 -10.11 -12.42 -1.59
CA VAL A 68 -11.08 -11.71 -2.42
C VAL A 68 -12.51 -12.12 -2.01
N GLY A 69 -13.41 -11.15 -1.86
CA GLY A 69 -14.78 -11.36 -1.40
C GLY A 69 -14.96 -11.48 0.13
N GLU A 70 -13.89 -11.39 0.92
CA GLU A 70 -13.94 -11.44 2.39
C GLU A 70 -13.53 -10.09 2.99
N GLU A 71 -14.37 -9.53 3.87
CA GLU A 71 -14.01 -8.34 4.64
C GLU A 71 -12.82 -8.64 5.56
N PHE A 72 -11.84 -7.74 5.59
CA PHE A 72 -10.77 -7.78 6.58
C PHE A 72 -10.55 -6.42 7.24
N GLU A 73 -10.02 -6.44 8.46
CA GLU A 73 -9.63 -5.23 9.19
C GLU A 73 -8.25 -4.77 8.72
N GLU A 74 -8.17 -3.53 8.25
CA GLU A 74 -6.92 -2.86 7.91
C GLU A 74 -6.76 -1.58 8.73
N GLN A 75 -5.53 -1.10 8.89
CA GLN A 75 -5.26 0.26 9.34
C GLN A 75 -4.82 1.10 8.15
N THR A 76 -5.49 2.23 7.93
CA THR A 76 -5.07 3.22 6.94
C THR A 76 -3.67 3.76 7.28
N VAL A 77 -3.02 4.39 6.30
CA VAL A 77 -1.65 4.92 6.46
C VAL A 77 -1.51 5.91 7.62
N ASP A 78 -2.59 6.63 7.93
CA ASP A 78 -2.72 7.58 9.05
C ASP A 78 -3.24 6.94 10.37
N GLY A 79 -3.37 5.62 10.43
CA GLY A 79 -3.65 4.86 11.65
C GLY A 79 -5.14 4.69 12.01
N ARG A 80 -6.06 4.96 11.08
CA ARG A 80 -7.49 4.72 11.32
C ARG A 80 -7.86 3.27 10.99
N PRO A 81 -8.60 2.56 11.87
CA PRO A 81 -9.17 1.27 11.53
C PRO A 81 -10.17 1.41 10.38
N CYS A 82 -10.11 0.50 9.41
CA CYS A 82 -11.02 0.45 8.28
C CYS A 82 -11.37 -1.01 7.96
N LYS A 83 -12.56 -1.22 7.38
CA LYS A 83 -12.93 -2.49 6.76
C LYS A 83 -12.74 -2.37 5.26
N VAL A 84 -12.00 -3.30 4.69
CA VAL A 84 -11.76 -3.34 3.24
C VAL A 84 -12.53 -4.53 2.66
N GLY A 85 -13.41 -4.23 1.71
CA GLY A 85 -14.04 -5.23 0.83
C GLY A 85 -13.19 -5.42 -0.41
N THR A 86 -12.98 -6.68 -0.80
CA THR A 86 -12.03 -7.12 -1.83
C THR A 86 -12.70 -7.77 -3.02
#